data_AF-A0A2A5D6H9-F1
#
_entry.id   AF-A0A2A5D6H9-F1
#
_cell.length_a   1.000
_cell.length_b   1.000
_cell.length_c   1.000
_cell.angle_alpha   90.00
_cell.angle_beta   90.00
_cell.angle_gamma   90.00
#
_symmetry.space_group_name_H-M   'P 1'
#
loop_
_entity.id
_entity.type
_entity.pdbx_description
1 polymer ?
#
loop_
_entity_poly.entity_id
_entity_poly.type
_entity_poly.pdbx_seq_one_letter_code
_entity_poly.pdbx_strand_id
1 'polypeptide(L)'
;MSEFIIESCKSDLRLVLSNYKGDYFDVEITSASVSAKRKVYAYTDAHTFADFMEHLASKIKPWTTIETWKSLECELEIIVICDVLGHVTFTVELSKTNGSEDWILKQDIESEFGQLPTLAKSAREFFGPTPE
;
A
#
# COMPACT_ATOMS: atom_id res chain seq x y z
N MET A 1 10.01 16.31 0.30
CA MET A 1 9.76 15.01 -0.36
C MET A 1 8.98 14.22 0.67
N SER A 2 7.70 14.00 0.44
CA SER A 2 6.89 13.18 1.35
C SER A 2 7.08 11.72 0.96
N GLU A 3 7.09 10.83 1.94
CA GLU A 3 7.11 9.38 1.77
C GLU A 3 5.91 8.80 2.52
N PHE A 4 5.30 7.75 1.98
CA PHE A 4 4.29 6.97 2.70
C PHE A 4 4.90 5.62 3.10
N ILE A 5 4.74 5.25 4.36
CA ILE A 5 5.38 4.07 4.93
C ILE A 5 4.35 3.24 5.70
N ILE A 6 4.33 1.93 5.47
CA ILE A 6 3.68 0.96 6.33
C ILE A 6 4.77 0.10 6.96
N GLU A 7 4.89 0.14 8.29
CA GLU A 7 5.80 -0.70 9.05
C GLU A 7 5.03 -1.87 9.68
N SER A 8 5.64 -3.06 9.64
CA SER A 8 5.12 -4.22 10.35
C SER A 8 5.25 -4.04 11.86
N CYS A 9 4.19 -4.32 12.63
CA CYS A 9 4.27 -4.37 14.08
C CYS A 9 4.93 -5.66 14.62
N LYS A 10 5.20 -6.64 13.73
CA LYS A 10 5.70 -7.98 14.08
C LYS A 10 7.11 -8.27 13.57
N SER A 11 7.59 -7.55 12.57
CA SER A 11 8.87 -7.77 11.89
C SER A 11 9.49 -6.45 11.45
N ASP A 12 10.69 -6.51 10.88
CA ASP A 12 11.37 -5.36 10.26
C ASP A 12 10.91 -5.09 8.81
N LEU A 13 9.83 -5.76 8.37
CA LEU A 13 9.27 -5.58 7.03
C LEU A 13 8.58 -4.22 6.90
N ARG A 14 8.88 -3.53 5.80
CA ARG A 14 8.35 -2.21 5.48
C ARG A 14 7.93 -2.13 4.03
N LEU A 15 6.82 -1.43 3.78
CA LEU A 15 6.44 -0.90 2.47
C LEU A 15 6.72 0.59 2.46
N VAL A 16 7.42 1.08 1.44
CA VAL A 16 7.71 2.49 1.24
C VAL A 16 7.23 2.91 -0.15
N LEU A 17 6.42 3.97 -0.20
CA LEU A 17 6.09 4.71 -1.41
C LEU A 17 6.85 6.02 -1.41
N SER A 18 7.56 6.30 -2.50
CA SER A 18 8.43 7.48 -2.63
C SER A 18 8.40 8.05 -4.05
N ASN A 19 9.03 9.21 -4.26
CA ASN A 19 9.24 9.82 -5.57
C ASN A 19 7.96 10.02 -6.42
N TYR A 20 6.83 10.34 -5.79
CA TYR A 20 5.61 10.65 -6.53
C TYR A 20 5.80 11.87 -7.45
N LYS A 21 5.52 11.69 -8.75
CA LYS A 21 5.69 12.70 -9.80
C LYS A 21 4.46 12.80 -10.71
N GLY A 22 3.26 12.68 -10.13
CA GLY A 22 1.99 12.72 -10.86
C GLY A 22 1.68 11.38 -11.54
N ASP A 23 2.50 11.00 -12.53
CA ASP A 23 2.23 9.82 -13.37
C ASP A 23 2.76 8.51 -12.79
N TYR A 24 3.70 8.58 -11.84
CA TYR A 24 4.32 7.40 -11.24
C TYR A 24 4.83 7.68 -9.84
N PHE A 25 5.03 6.61 -9.09
CA PHE A 25 5.77 6.58 -7.82
C PHE A 25 6.64 5.32 -7.73
N ASP A 26 7.63 5.34 -6.86
CA ASP A 26 8.44 4.17 -6.56
C ASP A 26 7.83 3.42 -5.37
N VAL A 27 7.69 2.10 -5.50
CA VAL A 27 7.33 1.16 -4.44
C VAL A 27 8.57 0.39 -4.04
N GLU A 28 8.81 0.29 -2.74
CA GLU A 28 9.88 -0.52 -2.18
C GLU A 28 9.35 -1.38 -1.03
N ILE A 29 9.68 -2.67 -1.06
CA ILE A 29 9.39 -3.64 0.00
C ILE A 29 10.73 -4.12 0.54
N THR A 30 11.02 -3.83 1.82
CA THR A 30 12.32 -4.11 2.44
C THR A 30 12.19 -4.77 3.80
N SER A 31 13.07 -5.72 4.06
CA SER A 31 13.42 -6.30 5.36
C SER A 31 14.87 -6.79 5.32
N ALA A 32 15.36 -7.38 6.40
CA ALA A 32 16.67 -8.02 6.46
C ALA A 32 16.81 -9.19 5.47
N SER A 33 15.71 -9.81 5.04
CA SER A 33 15.71 -10.99 4.17
C SER A 33 15.20 -10.73 2.75
N VAL A 34 14.45 -9.64 2.52
CA VAL A 34 13.91 -9.31 1.20
C VAL A 34 14.07 -7.83 0.88
N SER A 35 14.42 -7.53 -0.37
CA SER A 35 14.43 -6.16 -0.89
C SER A 35 13.97 -6.20 -2.34
N ALA A 36 12.88 -5.50 -2.64
CA ALA A 36 12.41 -5.31 -4.00
C ALA A 36 11.96 -3.87 -4.20
N LYS A 37 12.27 -3.32 -5.36
CA LYS A 37 11.88 -1.98 -5.75
C LYS A 37 11.32 -1.98 -7.16
N ARG A 38 10.23 -1.25 -7.37
CA ARG A 38 9.63 -1.07 -8.68
C ARG A 38 9.03 0.32 -8.81
N LYS A 39 9.09 0.88 -10.01
CA LYS A 39 8.28 2.03 -10.39
C LYS A 39 6.88 1.55 -10.78
N VAL A 40 5.85 2.18 -10.22
CA VAL A 40 4.45 1.93 -10.55
C VAL A 40 3.87 3.14 -11.26
N TYR A 41 3.21 2.90 -12.39
CA TYR A 41 2.51 3.95 -13.11
C TYR A 41 1.11 4.16 -12.51
N ALA A 42 0.81 5.40 -12.15
CA ALA A 42 -0.31 5.76 -11.28
C ALA A 42 -1.06 7.00 -11.78
N TYR A 43 -1.19 7.12 -13.10
CA TYR A 43 -1.76 8.28 -13.82
C TYR A 43 -3.04 8.82 -13.15
N THR A 44 -4.07 7.97 -13.02
CA THR A 44 -5.30 8.28 -12.26
C THR A 44 -5.37 7.59 -10.91
N ASP A 45 -4.58 6.53 -10.72
CA ASP A 45 -4.69 5.59 -9.60
C ASP A 45 -3.94 6.04 -8.34
N ALA A 46 -3.05 7.01 -8.46
CA ALA A 46 -2.33 7.59 -7.33
C ALA A 46 -3.30 8.10 -6.24
N HIS A 47 -4.36 8.80 -6.66
CA HIS A 47 -5.37 9.30 -5.74
C HIS A 47 -6.31 8.21 -5.23
N THR A 48 -6.62 7.19 -6.06
CA THR A 48 -7.51 6.11 -5.66
C THR A 48 -6.91 5.24 -4.55
N PHE A 49 -5.58 5.17 -4.45
CA PHE A 49 -4.92 4.53 -3.31
C PHE A 49 -5.11 5.34 -2.01
N ALA A 50 -4.97 6.65 -2.06
CA ALA A 50 -5.22 7.51 -0.89
C ALA A 50 -6.69 7.40 -0.45
N ASP A 51 -7.63 7.42 -1.41
CA ASP A 51 -9.06 7.23 -1.16
C ASP A 51 -9.35 5.84 -0.56
N PHE A 52 -8.65 4.80 -1.01
CA PHE A 52 -8.73 3.46 -0.44
C PHE A 52 -8.27 3.44 1.02
N MET A 53 -7.13 4.06 1.34
CA MET A 53 -6.65 4.13 2.73
C MET A 53 -7.61 4.92 3.63
N GLU A 54 -8.20 6.01 3.12
CA GLU A 54 -9.25 6.76 3.82
C GLU A 54 -10.52 5.93 4.00
N HIS A 55 -10.90 5.12 3.02
CA HIS A 55 -12.01 4.18 3.14
C HIS A 55 -11.78 3.19 4.29
N LEU A 56 -10.57 2.61 4.38
CA LEU A 56 -10.19 1.72 5.48
C LEU A 56 -10.24 2.45 6.84
N ALA A 57 -9.73 3.68 6.90
CA ALA A 57 -9.75 4.50 8.11
C ALA A 57 -11.16 4.96 8.52
N SER A 58 -12.10 5.05 7.57
CA SER A 58 -13.50 5.42 7.85
C SER A 58 -14.29 4.31 8.54
N LYS A 59 -13.78 3.07 8.54
CA LYS A 59 -14.42 1.96 9.24
C LYS A 59 -14.40 2.25 10.74
N ILE A 60 -15.57 2.19 11.39
CA ILE A 60 -15.71 2.47 12.83
C ILE A 60 -15.51 1.23 13.71
N LYS A 61 -15.42 0.03 13.10
CA LYS A 61 -15.24 -1.26 13.77
C LYS A 61 -14.38 -2.17 12.88
N PRO A 62 -13.69 -3.17 13.46
CA PRO A 62 -13.04 -4.20 12.68
C PRO A 62 -14.02 -4.88 11.72
N TRP A 63 -13.54 -5.29 10.54
CA TRP A 63 -14.35 -5.87 9.46
C TRP A 63 -13.72 -7.17 8.98
N THR A 64 -14.53 -8.18 8.64
CA THR A 64 -14.02 -9.50 8.21
C THR A 64 -14.02 -9.71 6.69
N THR A 65 -14.45 -8.69 5.93
CA THR A 65 -14.42 -8.71 4.47
C THR A 65 -13.04 -8.36 3.94
N ILE A 66 -12.74 -8.83 2.73
CA ILE A 66 -11.50 -8.48 2.03
C ILE A 66 -11.71 -7.15 1.32
N GLU A 67 -10.82 -6.19 1.58
CA GLU A 67 -10.75 -4.92 0.86
C GLU A 67 -9.55 -4.98 -0.09
N THR A 68 -9.70 -4.55 -1.35
CA THR A 68 -8.63 -4.67 -2.34
C THR A 68 -8.50 -3.39 -3.13
N TRP A 69 -7.26 -2.96 -3.28
CA TRP A 69 -6.86 -1.93 -4.23
C TRP A 69 -5.82 -2.51 -5.19
N LYS A 70 -5.88 -2.08 -6.45
CA LYS A 70 -4.95 -2.50 -7.48
C LYS A 70 -4.62 -1.34 -8.40
N SER A 71 -3.34 -1.20 -8.74
CA SER A 71 -2.91 -0.28 -9.79
C SER A 71 -3.47 -0.70 -11.15
N LEU A 72 -3.78 0.26 -12.03
CA LEU A 72 -4.31 0.00 -13.36
C LEU A 72 -3.48 -1.00 -14.18
N GLU A 73 -2.16 -0.81 -14.18
CA GLU A 73 -1.21 -1.69 -14.91
C GLU A 73 -0.91 -3.01 -14.18
N CYS A 74 -1.65 -3.32 -13.10
CA CYS A 74 -1.54 -4.55 -12.32
C CYS A 74 -0.15 -4.81 -11.68
N GLU A 75 0.69 -3.77 -11.60
CA GLU A 75 2.05 -3.84 -11.05
C GLU A 75 2.07 -3.93 -9.53
N LEU A 76 1.07 -3.33 -8.87
CA LEU A 76 0.89 -3.32 -7.42
C LEU A 76 -0.55 -3.67 -7.07
N GLU A 77 -0.73 -4.62 -6.15
CA GLU A 77 -1.99 -4.97 -5.54
C GLU A 77 -1.84 -4.95 -4.01
N ILE A 78 -2.82 -4.38 -3.33
CA ILE A 78 -2.87 -4.31 -1.86
C ILE A 78 -4.20 -4.87 -1.42
N ILE A 79 -4.13 -5.98 -0.69
CA ILE A 79 -5.28 -6.65 -0.12
C ILE A 79 -5.22 -6.43 1.39
N VAL A 80 -6.32 -5.98 1.97
CA VAL A 80 -6.42 -5.66 3.40
C VAL A 80 -7.54 -6.46 4.03
N ILE A 81 -7.18 -7.18 5.09
CA ILE A 81 -8.12 -7.85 5.98
C ILE A 81 -7.95 -7.31 7.39
N CYS A 82 -9.04 -7.27 8.14
CA CYS A 82 -9.01 -7.02 9.56
C CYS A 82 -9.65 -8.19 10.30
N ASP A 83 -9.14 -8.54 11.47
CA ASP A 83 -9.79 -9.55 12.32
C ASP A 83 -10.64 -8.88 13.39
N VAL A 84 -11.44 -9.67 14.11
CA VAL A 84 -12.31 -9.16 15.18
C VAL A 84 -11.54 -8.57 16.36
N LEU A 85 -10.24 -8.84 16.47
CA LEU A 85 -9.34 -8.31 17.51
C LEU A 85 -8.72 -6.97 17.10
N GLY A 86 -8.89 -6.55 15.84
CA GLY A 86 -8.33 -5.31 15.31
C GLY A 86 -6.92 -5.46 14.74
N HIS A 87 -6.43 -6.68 14.51
CA HIS A 87 -5.23 -6.88 13.70
C HIS A 87 -5.58 -6.59 12.24
N VAL A 88 -4.71 -5.87 11.56
CA VAL A 88 -4.86 -5.55 10.13
C VAL A 88 -3.70 -6.20 9.40
N THR A 89 -3.99 -6.95 8.34
CA THR A 89 -2.96 -7.54 7.47
C THR A 89 -3.04 -6.87 6.11
N PHE A 90 -1.96 -6.22 5.72
CA PHE A 90 -1.75 -5.69 4.38
C PHE A 90 -0.94 -6.72 3.59
N THR A 91 -1.61 -7.47 2.73
CA THR A 91 -0.96 -8.32 1.74
C THR A 91 -0.61 -7.46 0.54
N VAL A 92 0.69 -7.19 0.36
CA VAL A 92 1.23 -6.40 -0.73
C VAL A 92 1.81 -7.33 -1.78
N GLU A 93 1.29 -7.24 -3.00
CA GLU A 93 1.82 -7.95 -4.15
C GLU A 93 2.44 -6.95 -5.13
N LEU A 94 3.73 -7.11 -5.38
CA LEU A 94 4.47 -6.34 -6.37
C LEU A 94 4.88 -7.31 -7.48
N SER A 95 4.50 -7.00 -8.71
CA SER A 95 4.73 -7.90 -9.85
C SER A 95 5.49 -7.21 -10.97
N LYS A 96 6.23 -8.01 -11.73
CA LYS A 96 6.72 -7.69 -13.07
C LYS A 96 6.25 -8.76 -14.01
N THR A 97 5.31 -8.39 -14.87
CA THR A 97 4.87 -9.21 -15.99
C THR A 97 5.28 -8.52 -17.29
N ASN A 98 5.41 -9.28 -18.37
CA ASN A 98 5.72 -8.78 -19.72
C ASN A 98 7.15 -8.24 -19.88
N GLY A 99 8.11 -8.75 -19.08
CA GLY A 99 9.53 -8.44 -19.20
C GLY A 99 10.38 -9.58 -19.75
N SER A 100 11.69 -9.38 -19.81
CA SER A 100 12.64 -10.47 -20.08
C SER A 100 12.70 -11.50 -18.94
N GLU A 101 12.38 -11.07 -17.73
CA GLU A 101 12.31 -11.88 -16.51
C GLU A 101 11.10 -11.42 -15.70
N ASP A 102 10.09 -12.29 -15.64
CA ASP A 102 8.88 -12.06 -14.86
C ASP A 102 9.10 -12.49 -13.41
N TRP A 103 8.53 -11.74 -12.47
CA TRP A 103 8.59 -12.07 -11.05
C TRP A 103 7.38 -11.52 -10.31
N ILE A 104 7.07 -12.16 -9.19
CA ILE A 104 6.02 -11.72 -8.26
C ILE A 104 6.60 -11.81 -6.86
N LEU A 105 6.52 -10.72 -6.11
CA LEU A 105 6.80 -10.67 -4.69
C LEU A 105 5.50 -10.43 -3.95
N LYS A 106 5.20 -11.30 -2.99
CA LYS A 106 4.06 -11.17 -2.11
C LYS A 106 4.52 -11.17 -0.66
N GLN A 107 4.08 -10.18 0.11
CA GLN A 107 4.44 -10.04 1.52
C GLN A 107 3.25 -9.57 2.34
N ASP A 108 3.14 -10.11 3.56
CA ASP A 108 2.11 -9.72 4.52
C ASP A 108 2.73 -8.79 5.57
N ILE A 109 2.21 -7.56 5.66
CA ILE A 109 2.61 -6.56 6.64
C ILE A 109 1.51 -6.48 7.69
N GLU A 110 1.83 -6.85 8.92
CA GLU A 110 0.90 -6.77 10.03
C GLU A 110 0.90 -5.37 10.64
N SER A 111 -0.29 -4.83 10.88
CA SER A 111 -0.51 -3.54 11.52
C SER A 111 -1.74 -3.64 12.44
N GLU A 112 -2.15 -2.51 12.98
CA GLU A 112 -3.25 -2.43 13.93
C GLU A 112 -4.32 -1.48 13.41
N PHE A 113 -5.59 -1.79 13.71
CA PHE A 113 -6.75 -1.00 13.29
C PHE A 113 -6.62 0.47 13.73
N GLY A 114 -6.04 0.73 14.90
CA GLY A 114 -5.80 2.08 15.41
C GLY A 114 -4.80 2.92 14.59
N GLN A 115 -3.98 2.29 13.74
CA GLN A 115 -3.01 2.99 12.88
C GLN A 115 -3.64 3.47 11.57
N LEU A 116 -4.78 2.93 11.16
CA LEU A 116 -5.42 3.24 9.88
C LEU A 116 -5.65 4.74 9.65
N PRO A 117 -6.13 5.55 10.63
CA PRO A 117 -6.29 6.99 10.43
C PRO A 117 -4.97 7.72 10.14
N THR A 118 -3.89 7.33 10.81
CA THR A 118 -2.56 7.91 10.60
C THR A 118 -2.01 7.52 9.23
N LEU A 119 -2.19 6.26 8.82
CA LEU A 119 -1.81 5.77 7.51
C LEU A 119 -2.60 6.49 6.39
N ALA A 120 -3.91 6.64 6.55
CA ALA A 120 -4.75 7.36 5.59
C ALA A 120 -4.31 8.81 5.42
N LYS A 121 -4.04 9.52 6.54
CA LYS A 121 -3.51 10.88 6.50
C LYS A 121 -2.16 10.93 5.77
N SER A 122 -1.25 10.01 6.08
CA SER A 122 0.08 9.95 5.46
C SER A 122 -0.01 9.66 3.96
N ALA A 123 -0.93 8.79 3.54
CA ALA A 123 -1.19 8.50 2.13
C ALA A 123 -1.72 9.75 1.40
N ARG A 124 -2.65 10.47 2.02
CA ARG A 124 -3.17 11.74 1.48
C ARG A 124 -2.10 12.82 1.38
N GLU A 125 -1.21 12.94 2.37
CA GLU A 125 -0.08 13.87 2.34
C GLU A 125 0.97 13.50 1.28
N PHE A 126 1.11 12.21 0.95
CA PHE A 126 2.00 11.72 -0.09
C PHE A 126 1.47 11.99 -1.51
N PHE A 127 0.20 11.67 -1.76
CA PHE A 127 -0.43 11.81 -3.09
C PHE A 127 -1.05 13.19 -3.35
N GLY A 128 -1.30 13.98 -2.31
CA GLY A 128 -1.96 15.28 -2.41
C GLY A 128 -3.49 15.17 -2.49
N PRO A 129 -4.18 16.33 -2.62
CA PRO A 129 -5.63 16.36 -2.74
C PRO A 129 -6.09 15.69 -4.04
N THR A 130 -7.27 15.07 -4.02
CA THR A 130 -7.89 14.54 -5.25
C THR A 130 -8.18 15.71 -6.20
N PRO A 131 -7.80 15.62 -7.48
CA PRO A 131 -8.16 16.64 -8.47
C PRO A 131 -9.68 16.71 -8.64
N GLU A 132 -10.23 17.93 -8.70
CA GLU A 132 -11.66 18.23 -8.89
C GLU A 132 -12.18 17.83 -10.28
#